data_AF-A0A420MG10-F1
#
_entry.id   AF-A0A420MG10-F1
#
_cell.length_a   1.000
_cell.length_b   1.000
_cell.length_c   1.000
_cell.angle_alpha   90.00
_cell.angle_beta   90.00
_cell.angle_gamma   90.00
#
_symmetry.space_group_name_H-M   'P 1'
#
loop_
_entity.id
_entity.type
_entity.pdbx_description
1 polymer ?
#
loop_
_entity_poly.entity_id
_entity_poly.type
_entity_poly.pdbx_seq_one_letter_code
_entity_poly.pdbx_strand_id
1 'polypeptide(L)'
;MTERPAVQRMAYDASIAAGATVLFNCQVIGLDQNALPVRLWTADGQEYTADLIITADGIKSKIRQIIYPDRAVEPVPTPECIFQSQVPRRILKSDDRVAPYLEPNTTHGTLGPSKFFICRATEEGNFAMTSIVMDYGLPLA
;
A
#
# COMPACT_ATOMS: atom_id res chain seq x y z
N MET A 1 -12.93 -1.15 9.64
CA MET A 1 -11.67 -0.81 8.95
C MET A 1 -12.03 -0.44 7.53
N THR A 2 -11.73 0.78 7.10
CA THR A 2 -12.09 1.27 5.76
C THR A 2 -11.15 0.69 4.71
N GLU A 3 -11.66 0.38 3.51
CA GLU A 3 -10.87 -0.16 2.41
C GLU A 3 -9.96 0.89 1.78
N ARG A 4 -8.72 0.51 1.42
CA ARG A 4 -7.74 1.41 0.81
C ARG A 4 -8.28 2.13 -0.44
N PRO A 5 -8.91 1.47 -1.42
CA PRO A 5 -9.44 2.14 -2.60
C PRO A 5 -10.51 3.20 -2.27
N ALA A 6 -11.36 2.93 -1.26
CA ALA A 6 -12.39 3.87 -0.83
C ALA A 6 -11.76 5.14 -0.23
N VAL A 7 -10.78 4.98 0.65
CA VAL A 7 -10.05 6.13 1.24
C VAL A 7 -9.30 6.92 0.17
N GLN A 8 -8.66 6.24 -0.78
CA GLN A 8 -7.96 6.88 -1.90
C GLN A 8 -8.93 7.68 -2.77
N ARG A 9 -10.12 7.14 -3.05
CA ARG A 9 -11.14 7.83 -3.83
C ARG A 9 -11.65 9.08 -3.11
N MET A 10 -11.98 8.95 -1.82
CA MET A 10 -12.40 10.10 -1.00
C MET A 10 -11.34 11.20 -0.95
N ALA A 11 -10.07 10.83 -0.79
CA ALA A 11 -8.97 11.80 -0.78
C ALA A 11 -8.77 12.49 -2.14
N TYR A 12 -8.92 11.74 -3.25
CA TYR A 12 -8.88 12.29 -4.60
C TYR A 12 -10.00 13.31 -4.82
N ASP A 13 -11.25 12.92 -4.53
CA ASP A 13 -12.41 13.78 -4.75
C ASP A 13 -12.31 15.06 -3.91
N ALA A 14 -11.85 14.95 -2.65
CA ALA A 14 -11.60 16.11 -1.78
C ALA A 14 -10.50 17.04 -2.32
N SER A 15 -9.43 16.47 -2.88
CA SER A 15 -8.32 17.25 -3.47
C SER A 15 -8.78 18.05 -4.69
N ILE A 16 -9.57 17.43 -5.57
CA ILE A 16 -10.15 18.11 -6.74
C ILE A 16 -11.10 19.23 -6.31
N ALA A 17 -11.96 18.98 -5.31
CA ALA A 17 -12.87 19.99 -4.78
C ALA A 17 -12.13 21.20 -4.17
N ALA A 18 -10.94 20.97 -3.62
CA ALA A 18 -10.05 22.03 -3.11
C ALA A 18 -9.25 22.76 -4.21
N GLY A 19 -9.39 22.37 -5.48
CA GLY A 19 -8.73 23.00 -6.62
C GLY A 19 -7.38 22.40 -7.02
N ALA A 20 -7.00 21.24 -6.48
CA ALA A 20 -5.78 20.56 -6.91
C ALA A 20 -5.88 20.07 -8.36
N THR A 21 -4.80 20.21 -9.12
CA THR A 21 -4.67 19.56 -10.45
C THR A 21 -4.06 18.19 -10.27
N VAL A 22 -4.74 17.15 -10.77
CA VAL A 22 -4.25 15.76 -10.72
C VAL A 22 -4.07 15.22 -12.13
N LEU A 23 -2.85 14.77 -12.43
CA LEU A 23 -2.50 14.14 -13.69
C LEU A 23 -2.26 12.65 -13.47
N PHE A 24 -3.05 11.81 -14.12
CA PHE A 24 -2.85 10.36 -14.12
C PHE A 24 -1.93 9.93 -15.26
N ASN A 25 -1.36 8.72 -15.15
CA ASN A 25 -0.39 8.17 -16.11
C ASN A 25 0.84 9.05 -16.35
N CYS A 26 1.13 9.95 -15.41
CA CYS A 26 2.28 10.84 -15.44
C CYS A 26 3.43 10.22 -14.62
N GLN A 27 4.17 9.29 -15.23
CA GLN A 27 5.28 8.63 -14.55
C GLN A 27 6.50 9.55 -14.53
N VAL A 28 6.91 10.02 -13.34
CA VAL A 28 8.17 10.75 -13.17
C VAL A 28 9.36 9.80 -13.34
N ILE A 29 10.31 10.18 -14.18
CA ILE A 29 11.51 9.37 -14.51
C ILE A 29 12.83 10.08 -14.20
N GLY A 30 12.81 11.38 -13.93
CA GLY A 30 14.00 12.15 -13.61
C GLY A 30 13.67 13.39 -12.78
N LEU A 31 14.70 13.88 -12.10
CA LEU A 31 14.66 15.05 -11.23
C LEU A 31 16.02 15.75 -11.28
N ASP A 32 16.02 17.06 -11.50
CA ASP A 32 17.16 17.93 -11.20
C ASP A 32 16.82 18.78 -9.98
N GLN A 33 17.32 18.32 -8.82
CA GLN A 33 17.12 18.97 -7.53
C GLN A 33 17.95 20.26 -7.35
N ASN A 34 18.94 20.49 -8.21
CA ASN A 34 19.84 21.64 -8.11
C ASN A 34 19.43 22.79 -9.04
N ALA A 35 18.53 22.53 -9.98
CA ALA A 35 17.95 23.58 -10.82
C ALA A 35 17.11 24.57 -10.00
N LEU A 36 17.10 25.83 -10.46
CA LEU A 36 16.25 26.89 -9.94
C LEU A 36 15.37 27.45 -11.07
N PRO A 37 14.05 27.21 -11.08
CA PRO A 37 13.28 26.31 -10.19
C PRO A 37 13.64 24.82 -10.37
N VAL A 38 13.26 23.99 -9.39
CA VAL A 38 13.49 22.53 -9.41
C VAL A 38 12.74 21.94 -10.60
N ARG A 39 13.34 20.95 -11.29
CA ARG A 39 12.74 20.38 -12.51
C ARG A 39 12.60 18.87 -12.44
N LEU A 40 11.54 18.36 -13.03
CA LEU A 40 11.32 16.92 -13.20
C LEU A 40 10.93 16.60 -14.63
N TRP A 41 11.23 15.37 -15.04
CA TRP A 41 10.84 14.82 -16.33
C TRP A 41 9.95 13.61 -16.17
N THR A 42 9.04 13.45 -17.11
CA THR A 42 8.04 12.38 -17.12
C THR A 42 8.22 11.49 -18.35
N ALA A 43 7.74 10.25 -18.27
CA ALA A 43 8.00 9.21 -19.26
C ALA A 43 7.43 9.52 -20.65
N ASP A 44 6.44 10.40 -20.73
CA ASP A 44 5.85 10.91 -21.98
C ASP A 44 6.63 12.09 -22.58
N GLY A 45 7.77 12.45 -21.98
CA GLY A 45 8.66 13.52 -22.44
C GLY A 45 8.32 14.91 -21.93
N GLN A 46 7.31 15.06 -21.06
CA GLN A 46 6.99 16.37 -20.48
C GLN A 46 7.99 16.77 -19.39
N GLU A 47 8.30 18.06 -19.34
CA GLU A 47 9.11 18.71 -18.29
C GLU A 47 8.21 19.59 -17.43
N TYR A 48 8.40 19.51 -16.11
CA TYR A 48 7.69 20.35 -15.15
C TYR A 48 8.70 21.05 -14.25
N THR A 49 8.36 22.27 -13.84
CA THR A 49 9.16 23.05 -12.89
C THR A 49 8.33 23.51 -11.69
N ALA A 50 8.96 23.57 -10.52
CA ALA A 50 8.30 24.01 -9.28
C ALA A 50 9.32 24.58 -8.27
N ASP A 51 8.84 25.41 -7.35
CA ASP A 51 9.66 25.91 -6.24
C ASP A 51 10.02 24.80 -5.24
N LEU A 52 9.11 23.83 -5.06
CA LEU A 52 9.27 22.67 -4.19
C LEU A 52 8.57 21.46 -4.80
N ILE A 53 9.23 20.30 -4.73
CA ILE A 53 8.66 19.01 -5.11
C ILE A 53 8.58 18.14 -3.86
N ILE A 54 7.36 17.67 -3.53
CA ILE A 54 7.13 16.67 -2.49
C ILE A 54 6.97 15.31 -3.15
N THR A 55 7.83 14.36 -2.77
CA THR A 55 7.85 13.03 -3.38
C THR A 55 7.14 12.03 -2.46
N ALA A 56 6.11 11.37 -2.99
CA ALA A 56 5.29 10.38 -2.29
C ALA A 56 5.07 9.12 -3.15
N ASP A 57 6.11 8.70 -3.88
CA ASP A 57 6.09 7.61 -4.88
C ASP A 57 6.25 6.20 -4.27
N GLY A 58 6.11 6.07 -2.95
CA GLY A 58 5.95 4.81 -2.25
C GLY A 58 7.25 4.04 -1.97
N ILE A 59 7.11 2.78 -1.53
CA ILE A 59 8.24 1.98 -1.03
C ILE A 59 9.31 1.73 -2.11
N LYS A 60 8.91 1.66 -3.39
CA LYS A 60 9.79 1.48 -4.55
C LYS A 60 10.22 2.81 -5.20
N SER A 61 10.33 3.87 -4.39
CA SER A 61 10.65 5.22 -4.86
C SER A 61 11.89 5.25 -5.75
N LYS A 62 11.73 5.71 -6.99
CA LYS A 62 12.86 5.98 -7.89
C LYS A 62 13.51 7.30 -7.53
N ILE A 63 12.72 8.25 -7.03
CA ILE A 63 13.25 9.56 -6.66
C ILE A 63 14.21 9.45 -5.47
N ARG A 64 13.95 8.53 -4.52
CA ARG A 64 14.86 8.24 -3.42
C ARG A 64 16.26 7.82 -3.91
N GLN A 65 16.35 7.04 -4.98
CA GLN A 65 17.64 6.66 -5.58
C GLN A 65 18.34 7.86 -6.24
N ILE A 66 17.59 8.74 -6.91
CA ILE A 66 18.13 9.94 -7.57
C ILE A 66 18.71 10.93 -6.55
N ILE A 67 18.03 11.14 -5.42
CA ILE A 67 18.47 12.08 -4.38
C ILE A 67 19.68 11.54 -3.60
N TYR A 68 19.78 10.22 -3.44
CA TYR A 68 20.85 9.57 -2.68
C TYR A 68 21.60 8.52 -3.53
N PRO A 69 22.30 8.92 -4.60
CA PRO A 69 22.92 7.98 -5.54
C PRO A 69 24.00 7.11 -4.88
N ASP A 70 24.68 7.63 -3.86
CA ASP A 70 25.78 6.95 -3.17
C ASP A 70 25.33 6.13 -1.95
N ARG A 71 24.01 5.98 -1.73
CA ARG A 71 23.47 5.21 -0.59
C ARG A 71 22.78 3.95 -1.08
N ALA A 72 23.01 2.85 -0.35
CA ALA A 72 22.18 1.66 -0.49
C ALA A 72 20.76 1.97 0.05
N VAL A 73 19.84 2.28 -0.87
CA VAL A 73 18.43 2.60 -0.55
C VAL A 73 17.46 1.47 -0.87
N GLU A 74 18.00 0.32 -1.30
CA GLU A 74 17.23 -0.89 -1.55
C GLU A 74 16.79 -1.54 -0.23
N PRO A 75 15.56 -2.09 -0.18
CA PRO A 75 15.10 -2.81 0.99
C PRO A 75 15.96 -4.06 1.21
N VAL A 76 16.28 -4.35 2.47
CA VAL A 76 16.85 -5.63 2.86
C VAL A 76 15.71 -6.65 2.87
N PRO A 77 15.72 -7.67 1.99
CA PRO A 77 14.65 -8.66 1.97
C PRO A 77 14.65 -9.46 3.29
N THR A 78 13.48 -9.63 3.87
CA THR A 78 13.26 -10.55 4.99
C THR A 78 12.52 -11.79 4.48
N PRO A 79 12.58 -12.93 5.20
CA PRO A 79 11.74 -14.09 4.90
C PRO A 79 10.25 -13.86 5.18
N GLU A 80 9.89 -12.71 5.75
CA GLU A 80 8.50 -12.34 6.04
C GLU A 80 7.70 -12.21 4.75
N CYS A 81 6.50 -12.75 4.79
CA CYS A 81 5.58 -12.66 3.66
C CYS A 81 4.14 -12.52 4.15
N ILE A 82 3.36 -11.77 3.36
CA ILE A 82 1.95 -11.50 3.63
C ILE A 82 1.15 -12.12 2.48
N PHE A 83 0.35 -13.13 2.81
CA PHE A 83 -0.63 -13.70 1.89
C PHE A 83 -1.97 -13.03 2.14
N GLN A 84 -2.56 -12.47 1.10
CA GLN A 84 -3.87 -11.84 1.16
C GLN A 84 -4.82 -12.55 0.21
N SER A 85 -6.03 -12.84 0.69
CA SER A 85 -7.09 -13.42 -0.12
C SER A 85 -8.45 -12.86 0.29
N GLN A 86 -9.42 -12.98 -0.61
CA GLN A 86 -10.81 -12.65 -0.34
C GLN A 86 -11.70 -13.76 -0.86
N VAL A 87 -12.73 -14.11 -0.08
CA VAL A 87 -13.74 -15.09 -0.47
C VAL A 87 -15.12 -14.47 -0.29
N PRO A 88 -16.03 -14.57 -1.28
CA PRO A 88 -17.40 -14.11 -1.12
C PRO A 88 -18.07 -14.76 0.10
N ARG A 89 -18.66 -13.96 1.01
CA ARG A 89 -19.26 -14.48 2.25
C ARG A 89 -20.35 -15.51 1.98
N ARG A 90 -21.08 -15.38 0.87
CA ARG A 90 -22.11 -16.34 0.45
C ARG A 90 -21.59 -17.77 0.28
N ILE A 91 -20.33 -17.93 -0.12
CA ILE A 91 -19.68 -19.24 -0.29
C ILE A 91 -19.31 -19.83 1.07
N LEU A 92 -18.84 -19.00 2.00
CA LEU A 92 -18.47 -19.47 3.34
C LEU A 92 -19.70 -19.77 4.20
N LYS A 93 -20.78 -19.01 4.05
CA LYS A 93 -22.04 -19.22 4.79
C LYS A 93 -22.70 -20.57 4.53
N SER A 94 -22.43 -21.20 3.39
CA SER A 94 -22.96 -22.54 3.08
C SER A 94 -22.15 -23.68 3.73
N ASP A 95 -21.08 -23.38 4.46
CA ASP A 95 -20.28 -24.37 5.17
C ASP A 95 -20.44 -24.18 6.69
N ASP A 96 -21.15 -25.12 7.31
CA ASP A 96 -21.49 -25.10 8.75
C ASP A 96 -20.24 -25.04 9.66
N ARG A 97 -19.07 -25.46 9.17
CA ARG A 97 -17.82 -25.42 9.95
C ARG A 97 -17.30 -24.00 10.14
N VAL A 98 -17.59 -23.10 9.20
CA VAL A 98 -17.07 -21.73 9.18
C VAL A 98 -18.15 -20.68 9.39
N ALA A 99 -19.43 -21.01 9.15
CA ALA A 99 -20.55 -20.10 9.32
C ALA A 99 -20.57 -19.36 10.68
N PRO A 100 -20.28 -20.00 11.84
CA PRO A 100 -20.24 -19.30 13.13
C PRO A 100 -19.22 -18.16 13.22
N TYR A 101 -18.17 -18.19 12.39
CA TYR A 101 -17.11 -17.18 12.37
C TYR A 101 -17.45 -15.98 11.45
N LEU A 102 -18.63 -15.98 10.82
CA LEU A 102 -19.06 -14.94 9.88
C LEU A 102 -20.11 -13.98 10.45
N GLU A 103 -20.43 -14.12 11.74
CA GLU A 103 -21.40 -13.27 12.43
C GLU A 103 -21.03 -11.78 12.34
N PRO A 104 -22.02 -10.87 12.32
CA PRO A 104 -21.73 -9.43 12.26
C PRO A 104 -20.79 -8.99 13.40
N ASN A 105 -19.90 -8.04 13.09
CA ASN A 105 -18.92 -7.48 14.02
C ASN A 105 -17.86 -8.45 14.58
N THR A 106 -17.71 -9.65 13.99
CA THR A 106 -16.56 -10.50 14.32
C THR A 106 -15.35 -10.11 13.49
N THR A 107 -14.23 -9.86 14.17
CA THR A 107 -12.89 -9.86 13.56
C THR A 107 -12.13 -10.97 14.23
N HIS A 108 -11.65 -11.92 13.45
CA HIS A 108 -10.94 -13.07 13.98
C HIS A 108 -9.45 -12.86 13.77
N GLY A 109 -8.71 -12.80 14.87
CA GLY A 109 -7.26 -12.76 14.87
C GLY A 109 -6.72 -14.02 15.54
N THR A 110 -5.70 -14.63 14.97
CA THR A 110 -4.94 -15.68 15.65
C THR A 110 -3.47 -15.33 15.60
N LEU A 111 -2.85 -15.27 16.77
CA LEU A 111 -1.41 -15.13 16.92
C LEU A 111 -0.84 -16.46 17.39
N GLY A 112 0.15 -16.97 16.68
CA GLY A 112 0.91 -18.15 17.05
C GLY A 112 2.39 -17.95 16.77
N PRO A 113 3.24 -18.94 17.10
CA PRO A 113 4.67 -18.87 16.80
C PRO A 113 4.90 -18.56 15.31
N SER A 114 5.55 -17.41 15.05
CA SER A 114 5.91 -16.94 13.71
C SER A 114 4.74 -16.76 12.73
N LYS A 115 3.49 -16.70 13.21
CA LYS A 115 2.30 -16.61 12.37
C LYS A 115 1.27 -15.67 12.97
N PHE A 116 0.78 -14.76 12.15
CA PHE A 116 -0.36 -13.92 12.49
C PHE A 116 -1.41 -14.02 11.39
N PHE A 117 -2.64 -14.33 11.79
CA PHE A 117 -3.78 -14.38 10.90
C PHE A 117 -4.79 -13.33 11.34
N ILE A 118 -5.31 -12.58 10.39
CA ILE A 118 -6.42 -11.66 10.63
C ILE A 118 -7.45 -11.81 9.52
N CYS A 119 -8.70 -11.98 9.94
CA CYS A 119 -9.84 -12.16 9.08
C CYS A 119 -10.93 -11.15 9.43
N ARG A 120 -11.59 -10.62 8.41
CA ARG A 120 -12.65 -9.62 8.58
C ARG A 120 -13.64 -9.67 7.43
N ALA A 121 -14.86 -9.22 7.68
CA ALA A 121 -15.78 -8.85 6.60
C ALA A 121 -15.31 -7.56 5.90
N THR A 122 -15.56 -7.47 4.59
CA THR A 122 -15.44 -6.24 3.80
C THR A 122 -16.82 -5.64 3.52
N GLU A 123 -16.87 -4.36 3.18
CA GLU A 123 -18.12 -3.68 2.79
C GLU A 123 -18.74 -4.30 1.53
N GLU A 124 -17.91 -4.82 0.63
CA GLU A 124 -18.32 -5.48 -0.63
C GLU A 124 -18.90 -6.89 -0.41
N GLY A 125 -19.09 -7.32 0.83
CA GLY A 125 -19.66 -8.63 1.14
C GLY A 125 -18.69 -9.80 1.00
N ASN A 126 -17.39 -9.53 0.96
CA ASN A 126 -16.34 -10.55 1.02
C ASN A 126 -15.88 -10.78 2.47
N PHE A 127 -15.19 -11.89 2.67
CA PHE A 127 -14.40 -12.17 3.86
C PHE A 127 -12.93 -12.11 3.44
N ALA A 128 -12.23 -11.08 3.91
CA ALA A 128 -10.82 -10.87 3.64
C ALA A 128 -9.98 -11.59 4.70
N MET A 129 -8.96 -12.30 4.25
CA MET A 129 -8.02 -13.04 5.08
C MET A 129 -6.61 -12.57 4.77
N THR A 130 -5.87 -12.23 5.83
CA THR A 130 -4.45 -11.88 5.75
C THR A 130 -3.68 -12.83 6.66
N SER A 131 -2.76 -13.57 6.06
CA SER A 131 -1.85 -14.48 6.74
C SER A 131 -0.46 -13.91 6.66
N ILE A 132 0.17 -13.66 7.80
CA ILE A 132 1.50 -13.08 7.91
C ILE A 132 2.42 -14.15 8.48
N VAL A 133 3.46 -14.48 7.73
CA VAL A 133 4.61 -15.21 8.26
C VAL A 133 5.54 -14.18 8.87
N MET A 134 5.67 -14.23 10.19
CA MET A 134 6.52 -13.35 10.98
C MET A 134 7.81 -14.11 11.24
N ASP A 135 8.93 -13.63 10.71
CA ASP A 135 10.25 -14.16 11.04
C ASP A 135 10.99 -13.09 11.83
N TYR A 136 10.88 -13.16 13.16
CA TYR A 136 11.59 -12.25 14.06
C TYR A 136 13.11 -12.49 14.08
N GLY A 137 13.62 -13.42 13.25
CA GLY A 137 14.97 -13.95 13.38
C GLY A 137 15.12 -14.73 14.69
N LEU A 138 16.24 -15.44 14.83
CA LEU A 138 16.71 -15.76 16.17
C LEU A 138 17.14 -14.44 16.84
N PRO A 139 16.92 -14.23 18.15
CA PRO A 139 17.61 -13.16 18.85
C PRO A 139 19.11 -13.29 18.53
N LEU A 140 19.73 -12.17 18.14
CA LEU A 140 21.18 -12.12 17.95
C LEU A 140 21.84 -12.67 19.22
N ALA A 141 22.66 -13.72 19.06
CA ALA A 141 23.44 -14.32 20.13
C ALA A 141 24.52 -13.36 20.65
#